data_AF-A0A8S2VL84-F1
#
_entry.id   AF-A0A8S2VL84-F1
#
_cell.length_a   1.000
_cell.length_b   1.000
_cell.length_c   1.000
_cell.angle_alpha   90.00
_cell.angle_beta   90.00
_cell.angle_gamma   90.00
#
_symmetry.space_group_name_H-M   'P 1'
#
loop_
_entity.id
_entity.type
_entity.pdbx_description
1 polymer ?
#
loop_
_entity_poly.entity_id
_entity_poly.type
_entity_poly.pdbx_seq_one_letter_code
_entity_poly.pdbx_strand_id
1 'polypeptide(L)' 'FLVSEYGLFINDTQHTLRSYWLDPSKTLIYYALKNGDHVEYKNRYRPLKIRLLDGTVKTILADDSLIVAQLMV' A
#
# COMPACT_ATOMS: atom_id res chain seq x y z
N PHE A 1 4.83 19.92 -2.11
CA PHE A 1 5.19 18.55 -1.69
C PHE A 1 4.07 18.03 -0.81
N LEU A 2 3.09 17.34 -1.38
CA LEU A 2 1.95 16.85 -0.61
C LEU A 2 2.39 15.59 0.14
N VAL A 3 2.23 15.60 1.45
CA VAL A 3 2.57 14.51 2.37
C VAL A 3 1.74 13.23 2.09
N SER A 4 0.84 13.23 1.11
CA SER A 4 -0.14 12.17 0.88
C SER A 4 0.27 11.03 -0.06
N GLU A 5 1.44 11.03 -0.69
CA GLU A 5 1.79 9.93 -1.64
C GLU A 5 2.56 8.78 -0.99
N TYR A 6 3.08 9.00 0.22
CA TYR A 6 3.90 8.03 0.93
C TYR A 6 3.17 7.52 2.17
N GLY A 7 3.59 6.35 2.65
CA GLY A 7 3.09 5.75 3.87
C GLY A 7 4.15 4.86 4.51
N LEU A 8 3.83 4.36 5.70
CA LEU A 8 4.63 3.35 6.37
C LEU A 8 4.15 1.96 5.95
N PHE A 9 5.09 1.08 5.62
CA PHE A 9 4.83 -0.27 5.16
C PHE A 9 5.66 -1.28 5.96
N ILE A 10 5.02 -2.34 6.45
CA ILE A 10 5.71 -3.51 6.98
C ILE A 10 5.90 -4.49 5.83
N ASN A 11 7.15 -4.83 5.54
CA ASN A 11 7.50 -5.80 4.53
C ASN A 11 7.96 -7.10 5.20
N ASP A 12 7.08 -8.10 5.22
CA ASP A 12 7.46 -9.45 5.63
C ASP A 12 8.11 -10.16 4.45
N THR A 13 9.45 -10.24 4.49
CA THR A 13 10.29 -10.84 3.45
C THR A 13 10.10 -12.36 3.32
N GLN A 14 9.55 -13.01 4.34
CA GLN A 14 9.29 -14.46 4.34
C GLN A 14 7.85 -14.77 3.91
N HIS A 15 6.90 -13.89 4.22
CA HIS A 15 5.49 -14.05 3.91
C HIS A 15 4.90 -12.76 3.36
N THR A 16 4.98 -12.56 2.04
CA THR A 16 4.46 -11.34 1.37
C THR A 16 2.98 -11.04 1.65
N LEU A 17 2.17 -12.07 1.95
CA LEU A 17 0.76 -11.91 2.36
C LEU A 17 0.58 -11.25 3.73
N ARG A 18 1.64 -11.19 4.54
CA ARG A 18 1.68 -10.51 5.84
C ARG A 18 2.27 -9.11 5.75
N SER A 19 2.65 -8.65 4.57
CA SER A 19 3.07 -7.27 4.37
C SER A 19 1.85 -6.35 4.32
N TYR A 20 1.90 -5.19 4.98
CA TYR A 20 0.76 -4.29 5.08
C TYR A 20 1.18 -2.83 5.27
N TRP A 21 0.30 -1.92 4.83
CA TRP A 21 0.40 -0.50 5.10
C TRP A 21 -0.13 -0.17 6.50
N LEU A 22 0.54 0.73 7.22
CA LEU A 22 0.05 1.21 8.51
C LEU A 22 -1.06 2.24 8.29
N ASP A 23 -2.05 2.19 9.17
CA ASP A 23 -3.15 3.16 9.25
C ASP A 23 -2.64 4.42 9.98
N PRO A 24 -2.71 5.61 9.35
CA PRO A 24 -2.21 6.85 9.95
C PRO A 24 -2.94 7.26 11.23
N SER A 25 -4.12 6.69 11.50
CA SER A 25 -4.89 6.91 12.74
C SER A 25 -4.43 6.02 13.91
N LYS A 26 -3.54 5.05 13.66
CA LYS A 26 -3.04 4.10 14.67
C LYS A 26 -1.64 4.45 15.14
N THR A 27 -1.38 4.24 16.42
CA THR A 27 -0.03 4.33 16.99
C THR A 27 0.80 3.09 16.63
N LEU A 28 2.13 3.23 16.58
CA LEU A 28 3.04 2.10 16.29
C LEU A 28 2.89 0.90 17.25
N ILE A 29 2.50 1.14 18.50
CA ILE A 29 2.26 0.08 19.51
C ILE A 29 1.19 -0.92 19.05
N TYR A 30 0.19 -0.47 18.27
CA TYR A 30 -0.88 -1.31 17.74
C TYR A 30 -0.34 -2.47 16.88
N TYR A 31 0.81 -2.27 16.23
CA TYR A 31 1.43 -3.23 15.32
C TYR A 31 2.44 -4.16 16.00
N ALA A 32 2.59 -4.07 17.32
CA ALA A 32 3.51 -4.90 18.12
C ALA A 32 4.97 -4.92 17.61
N LEU A 33 5.42 -3.80 17.02
CA LEU A 33 6.79 -3.63 16.54
C LEU A 33 7.79 -3.76 17.69
N LYS A 34 8.90 -4.45 17.44
CA LYS A 34 10.01 -4.66 18.36
C LYS A 34 11.23 -3.86 17.94
N ASN A 35 12.17 -3.69 18.86
CA ASN A 35 13.45 -3.08 18.55
C ASN A 35 14.17 -3.91 17.48
N GLY A 36 14.60 -3.24 16.40
CA GLY A 36 15.23 -3.87 15.25
C GLY A 36 14.26 -4.21 14.11
N ASP A 37 12.95 -4.07 14.30
CA ASP A 37 12.00 -4.23 13.20
C ASP A 37 12.16 -3.08 12.18
N HIS A 38 12.02 -3.43 10.90
CA HIS A 38 12.14 -2.50 9.79
C HIS A 38 10.76 -2.02 9.34
N VAL A 39 10.61 -0.69 9.26
CA VAL A 39 9.44 -0.04 8.68
C VAL A 39 9.88 0.77 7.47
N GLU A 40 9.27 0.52 6.32
CA GLU A 40 9.61 1.21 5.07
C GLU A 40 8.77 2.47 4.92
N TYR A 41 9.42 3.61 4.64
CA TYR A 41 8.73 4.80 4.13
C TYR A 41 8.66 4.72 2.61
N LYS A 42 7.50 4.32 2.09
CA LYS A 42 7.33 3.85 0.71
C LYS A 42 6.26 4.65 -0.02
N ASN A 43 6.46 4.89 -1.33
CA ASN A 43 5.42 5.47 -2.17
C ASN A 43 4.26 4.48 -2.32
N ARG A 44 3.05 4.93 -2.03
CA ARG A 44 1.84 4.09 -2.03
C ARG A 44 1.32 3.77 -3.43
N TYR A 45 1.67 4.57 -4.43
CA TYR A 45 1.19 4.38 -5.79
C TYR A 45 2.01 3.31 -6.52
N ARG A 46 1.30 2.34 -7.11
CA ARG A 46 1.87 1.33 -8.00
C ARG A 46 1.15 1.27 -9.34
N PRO A 47 1.84 0.85 -10.43
CA PRO A 47 1.18 0.55 -11.69
C PRO A 47 0.23 -0.63 -11.55
N LEU A 48 -1.04 -0.43 -11.88
CA LEU A 48 -2.08 -1.45 -11.95
C LEU A 48 -2.58 -1.58 -13.39
N LYS A 49 -2.49 -2.79 -13.95
CA LYS A 49 -3.02 -3.11 -15.28
C LYS A 49 -4.47 -3.54 -15.17
N ILE A 50 -5.36 -2.87 -15.89
CA ILE A 50 -6.80 -3.15 -15.92
C ILE A 50 -7.22 -3.42 -17.36
N ARG A 51 -7.97 -4.51 -17.58
CA ARG A 51 -8.66 -4.77 -18.84
C ARG A 51 -10.02 -4.07 -18.81
N LEU A 52 -10.26 -3.19 -19.77
CA LEU A 52 -11.51 -2.46 -19.92
C LEU A 52 -12.57 -3.33 -20.61
N LEU A 53 -13.81 -2.84 -20.64
CA LEU A 53 -14.94 -3.53 -21.28
C LEU A 53 -14.75 -3.74 -22.79
N ASP A 54 -13.99 -2.86 -23.44
CA ASP A 54 -13.64 -2.97 -24.86
C ASP A 54 -12.47 -3.94 -25.14
N GLY A 55 -11.93 -4.59 -24.10
CA GLY A 55 -10.79 -5.51 -24.19
C GLY A 55 -9.41 -4.85 -24.14
N THR A 56 -9.33 -3.52 -24.22
CA THR A 56 -8.06 -2.78 -24.11
C THR A 56 -7.49 -2.90 -22.70
N VAL A 57 -6.16 -2.98 -22.58
CA VAL A 57 -5.47 -2.95 -21.29
C VAL A 57 -4.89 -1.55 -21.04
N LYS A 58 -5.33 -0.90 -19.97
CA LYS A 58 -4.74 0.37 -19.48
C LYS A 58 -3.92 0.14 -18.22
N THR A 59 -2.84 0.90 -18.07
CA THR A 59 -2.07 0.95 -16.82
C THR A 59 -2.39 2.25 -16.11
N ILE A 60 -2.85 2.16 -14.87
CA ILE A 60 -3.14 3.31 -14.00
C ILE A 60 -2.21 3.28 -12.78
N LEU A 61 -1.97 4.43 -12.16
CA LEU A 61 -1.35 4.46 -10.82
C LEU A 61 -2.46 4.30 -9.78
N ALA A 62 -2.37 3.24 -8.99
CA ALA A 62 -3.33 2.92 -7.93
C ALA A 62 -2.65 2.99 -6.56
N ASP A 63 -3.34 3.55 -5.57
CA ASP A 63 -2.88 3.54 -4.18
C ASP A 63 -3.00 2.12 -3.61
N ASP A 64 -1.86 1.49 -3.35
CA ASP A 64 -1.73 0.12 -2.85
C ASP A 64 -2.19 -0.04 -1.40
N SER A 65 -2.42 1.06 -0.68
CA SER A 65 -2.95 1.04 0.68
C SER A 65 -4.48 0.92 0.75
N LEU A 66 -5.18 1.06 -0.39
CA LEU A 66 -6.63 1.03 -0.46
C LEU A 66 -7.18 -0.35 -0.84
N ILE A 67 -8.40 -0.64 -0.37
CA ILE A 67 -9.13 -1.82 -0.84
C ILE A 67 -9.69 -1.59 -2.25
N VAL A 68 -9.97 -2.67 -2.97
CA VAL A 68 -10.48 -2.61 -4.36
C VAL A 68 -11.69 -1.70 -4.50
N ALA A 69 -12.63 -1.73 -3.55
CA ALA A 69 -13.83 -0.89 -3.60
C ALA A 69 -13.54 0.61 -3.58
N GLN A 70 -12.44 1.03 -2.94
CA GLN A 70 -12.03 2.43 -2.89
C GLN A 70 -11.24 2.87 -4.14
N LEU A 71 -10.73 1.92 -4.92
CA LEU A 71 -10.06 2.18 -6.20
C LEU A 71 -11.04 2.35 -7.36
N MET A 72 -12.29 1.93 -7.18
CA MET A 72 -13.36 2.02 -8.17
C MET A 72 -14.12 3.34 -7.99
N VAL A 73 -13.65 4.41 -8.63
CA VAL A 73 -14.32 5.71 -8.69
C VAL A 73 -14.63 6.06 -10.14
#